data_AF-A0AAI9TQS8-F1
#
_entry.id   AF-A0AAI9TQS8-F1
#
_cell.length_a   1.000
_cell.length_b   1.000
_cell.length_c   1.000
_cell.angle_alpha   90.00
_cell.angle_beta   90.00
_cell.angle_gamma   90.00
#
_symmetry.space_group_name_H-M   'P 1'
#
loop_
_entity.id
_entity.type
_entity.pdbx_description
1 polymer ?
#
loop_
_entity_poly.entity_id
_entity_poly.type
_entity_poly.pdbx_seq_one_letter_code
_entity_poly.pdbx_strand_id
1 'polypeptide(L)'
;MPGSLHSPPSDSSLEEGLLQCLISRIETAQVILTTWLIQNLPETIESALRSVVFSVAEQLSYSDGWINDDMAIFVTKKTRQALFEQGIGIKQGITFFKGENLEVLADPIEWALERKLRRIHAANRGRKVEIDIADAIAFLKLLEERNNGPLDLEMIRKMNMNGFGLIPDHKTMQQVAGAYRHKYKEEIFK
;
A
#
# COMPACT_ATOMS: atom_id res chain seq x y z
N MET A 1 -24.36 -28.47 35.21
CA MET A 1 -22.99 -28.02 34.88
C MET A 1 -22.97 -27.67 33.40
N PRO A 2 -23.02 -26.39 33.02
CA PRO A 2 -23.09 -25.99 31.61
C PRO A 2 -21.70 -26.04 30.96
N GLY A 3 -21.67 -26.45 29.69
CA GLY A 3 -20.48 -26.66 28.89
C GLY A 3 -19.74 -25.37 28.54
N SER A 4 -18.42 -25.49 28.49
CA SER A 4 -17.49 -24.44 28.04
C SER A 4 -17.64 -24.24 26.54
N LEU A 5 -18.25 -23.12 26.14
CA LEU A 5 -18.15 -22.57 24.80
C LEU A 5 -16.71 -22.10 24.60
N HIS A 6 -15.95 -22.78 23.74
CA HIS A 6 -14.74 -22.21 23.17
C HIS A 6 -15.14 -21.01 22.31
N SER A 7 -14.73 -19.80 22.73
CA SER A 7 -14.77 -18.62 21.88
C SER A 7 -13.86 -18.86 20.65
N PRO A 8 -14.26 -18.40 19.45
CA PRO A 8 -13.36 -18.44 18.30
C PRO A 8 -12.15 -17.54 18.56
N PRO A 9 -10.96 -17.87 18.01
CA PRO A 9 -9.78 -17.02 18.14
C PRO A 9 -10.07 -15.67 17.49
N SER A 10 -9.68 -14.60 18.15
CA SER A 10 -9.81 -13.23 17.66
C SER A 10 -8.98 -13.02 16.39
N ASP A 11 -9.59 -12.39 15.38
CA ASP A 11 -9.06 -12.06 14.04
C ASP A 11 -7.72 -11.30 14.00
N SER A 12 -7.17 -10.88 15.13
CA SER A 12 -5.94 -10.07 15.21
C SER A 12 -4.69 -10.78 14.67
N SER A 13 -4.67 -12.11 14.68
CA SER A 13 -3.50 -12.90 14.23
C SER A 13 -3.35 -12.97 12.69
N LEU A 14 -4.46 -12.85 11.96
CA LEU A 14 -4.46 -12.80 10.49
C LEU A 14 -4.07 -11.42 9.99
N GLU A 15 -4.57 -10.36 10.64
CA GLU A 15 -4.17 -8.98 10.37
C GLU A 15 -2.67 -8.77 10.64
N GLU A 16 -2.14 -9.25 11.77
CA GLU A 16 -0.70 -9.20 12.07
C GLU A 16 0.14 -9.98 11.04
N GLY A 17 -0.31 -11.16 10.62
CA GLY A 17 0.38 -11.97 9.63
C GLY A 17 0.40 -11.34 8.22
N LEU A 18 -0.70 -10.70 7.82
CA LEU A 18 -0.80 -9.97 6.55
C LEU A 18 0.00 -8.67 6.59
N LEU A 19 -0.02 -7.94 7.71
CA LEU A 19 0.80 -6.76 7.94
C LEU A 19 2.30 -7.12 7.92
N GLN A 20 2.72 -8.20 8.58
CA GLN A 20 4.09 -8.69 8.52
C GLN A 20 4.50 -9.15 7.12
N CYS A 21 3.57 -9.75 6.36
CA CYS A 21 3.81 -10.12 4.96
C CYS A 21 3.93 -8.88 4.05
N LEU A 22 3.11 -7.85 4.27
CA LEU A 22 3.21 -6.56 3.59
C LEU A 22 4.52 -5.86 3.94
N ILE A 23 4.87 -5.77 5.22
CA ILE A 23 6.11 -5.17 5.73
C ILE A 23 7.36 -5.90 5.19
N SER A 24 7.35 -7.23 5.13
CA SER A 24 8.48 -8.02 4.62
C SER A 24 8.60 -8.06 3.09
N ARG A 25 7.54 -7.69 2.36
CA ARG A 25 7.51 -7.63 0.88
C ARG A 25 7.46 -6.21 0.34
N ILE A 26 7.61 -5.23 1.22
CA ILE A 26 7.62 -3.81 0.93
C ILE A 26 8.95 -3.44 0.23
N GLU A 27 9.08 -3.79 -1.05
CA GLU A 27 9.75 -2.91 -2.02
C GLU A 27 8.89 -1.64 -2.29
N THR A 28 7.72 -1.54 -1.65
CA THR A 28 6.66 -0.57 -1.94
C THR A 28 6.34 0.43 -0.82
N ALA A 29 7.03 0.40 0.33
CA ALA A 29 7.10 1.58 1.21
C ALA A 29 8.11 2.56 0.63
N GLN A 30 7.91 2.91 -0.63
CA GLN A 30 8.48 4.12 -1.21
C GLN A 30 7.56 5.23 -0.73
N VAL A 31 7.81 5.60 0.52
CA VAL A 31 6.94 6.47 1.29
C VAL A 31 6.83 7.80 0.59
N ILE A 32 5.61 8.33 0.50
CA ILE A 32 5.33 9.75 0.28
C ILE A 32 5.78 10.56 1.52
N LEU A 33 7.02 10.35 1.99
CA LEU A 33 7.63 11.11 3.08
C LEU A 33 8.44 12.29 2.53
N THR A 34 8.87 12.26 1.27
CA THR A 34 9.96 13.11 0.81
C THR A 34 9.57 14.34 0.02
N THR A 35 8.35 14.51 -0.51
CA THR A 35 7.99 15.80 -1.13
C THR A 35 7.02 16.66 -0.34
N TRP A 36 6.00 16.08 0.30
CA TRP A 36 5.01 16.94 0.96
C TRP A 36 5.54 17.53 2.26
N LEU A 37 6.15 16.71 3.11
CA LEU A 37 6.78 17.17 4.35
C LEU A 37 7.97 18.08 4.03
N ILE A 38 8.90 17.65 3.18
CA ILE A 38 10.09 18.43 2.83
C ILE A 38 9.76 19.81 2.24
N GLN A 39 8.74 19.94 1.37
CA GLN A 39 8.42 21.24 0.75
C GLN A 39 7.55 22.17 1.62
N ASN A 40 6.98 21.69 2.73
CA ASN A 40 6.12 22.48 3.62
C ASN A 40 6.59 22.53 5.07
N LEU A 41 7.68 21.83 5.39
CA LEU A 41 8.37 21.96 6.67
C LEU A 41 9.23 23.23 6.64
N PRO A 42 9.39 23.89 7.80
CA PRO A 42 10.46 24.87 7.96
C PRO A 42 11.79 24.27 7.53
N GLU A 43 12.62 25.05 6.82
CA GLU A 43 13.94 24.62 6.29
C GLU A 43 14.81 23.94 7.36
N THR A 44 14.69 24.39 8.62
CA THR A 44 15.38 23.81 9.78
C THR A 44 14.95 22.36 10.07
N ILE A 45 13.66 22.04 9.94
CA ILE A 45 13.14 20.69 10.15
C ILE A 45 13.46 19.80 8.95
N GLU A 46 13.38 20.34 7.73
CA GLU A 46 13.79 19.61 6.53
C GLU A 46 15.25 19.18 6.62
N SER A 47 16.15 20.11 6.93
CA SER A 47 17.59 19.83 7.06
C SER A 47 17.87 18.82 8.17
N ALA A 48 17.20 18.94 9.32
CA ALA A 48 17.36 17.99 10.43
C ALA A 48 16.91 16.59 10.04
N LEU A 49 15.74 16.46 9.38
CA LEU A 49 15.22 15.19 8.91
C LEU A 49 16.16 14.55 7.89
N ARG A 50 16.63 15.31 6.90
CA ARG A 50 17.61 14.84 5.91
C ARG A 50 18.89 14.34 6.57
N SER A 51 19.41 15.08 7.56
CA SER A 51 20.61 14.69 8.29
C SER A 51 20.42 13.38 9.07
N VAL A 52 19.27 13.19 9.71
CA VAL A 52 18.95 11.94 10.43
C VAL A 52 18.85 10.77 9.46
N VAL A 53 18.11 10.95 8.35
CA VAL A 53 17.96 9.87 7.36
C VAL A 53 19.30 9.47 6.74
N PHE A 54 20.17 10.45 6.45
CA PHE A 54 21.52 10.19 5.95
C PHE A 54 22.36 9.44 6.99
N SER A 55 22.35 9.87 8.26
CA SER A 55 23.10 9.21 9.32
C SER A 55 22.66 7.76 9.54
N VAL A 56 21.35 7.49 9.47
CA VAL A 56 20.82 6.12 9.53
C VAL A 56 21.27 5.30 8.32
N ALA A 57 21.31 5.90 7.13
CA ALA A 57 21.79 5.24 5.91
C ALA A 57 23.23 4.76 6.08
N GLU A 58 24.12 5.64 6.56
CA GLU A 58 25.53 5.29 6.82
C GLU A 58 25.65 4.18 7.87
N GLN A 59 24.95 4.32 8.99
CA GLN A 59 25.01 3.35 10.10
C GLN A 59 24.56 1.94 9.68
N LEU A 60 23.56 1.86 8.79
CA LEU A 60 22.99 0.59 8.32
C LEU A 60 23.52 0.16 6.95
N SER A 61 24.46 0.92 6.38
CA SER A 61 25.01 0.68 5.03
C SER A 61 23.93 0.62 3.93
N TYR A 62 22.90 1.46 4.03
CA TYR A 62 21.91 1.66 2.97
C TYR A 62 22.44 2.61 1.89
N SER A 63 21.92 2.49 0.66
CA SER A 63 22.33 3.36 -0.45
C SER A 63 21.88 4.81 -0.27
N ASP A 64 22.67 5.74 -0.80
CA ASP A 64 22.29 7.14 -0.95
C ASP A 64 21.04 7.24 -1.84
N GLY A 65 19.87 7.48 -1.23
CA GLY A 65 18.56 7.41 -1.90
C GLY A 65 17.70 6.22 -1.51
N TRP A 66 18.02 5.49 -0.43
CA TRP A 66 17.13 4.48 0.14
C TRP A 66 15.78 5.05 0.57
N ILE A 67 15.77 6.33 1.00
CA ILE A 67 14.59 7.19 0.96
C ILE A 67 14.70 8.06 -0.30
N ASN A 68 13.77 7.92 -1.25
CA ASN A 68 13.73 8.78 -2.43
C ASN A 68 12.29 9.17 -2.78
N ASP A 69 12.18 10.16 -3.65
CA ASP A 69 10.89 10.66 -4.16
C ASP A 69 10.67 10.22 -5.61
N ASP A 70 11.25 9.09 -6.03
CA ASP A 70 11.09 8.59 -7.41
C ASP A 70 9.62 8.32 -7.73
N MET A 71 8.79 8.21 -6.70
CA MET A 71 7.35 8.04 -6.78
C MET A 71 6.62 9.30 -7.25
N ALA A 72 7.19 10.48 -7.03
CA ALA A 72 6.60 11.76 -7.45
C ALA A 72 6.31 11.84 -8.94
N ILE A 73 7.08 11.14 -9.78
CA ILE A 73 6.85 11.16 -11.23
C ILE A 73 5.52 10.47 -11.60
N PHE A 74 5.01 9.61 -10.73
CA PHE A 74 3.77 8.84 -10.94
C PHE A 74 2.56 9.44 -10.21
N VAL A 75 2.67 10.66 -9.69
CA VAL A 75 1.61 11.29 -8.89
C VAL A 75 1.65 12.81 -9.09
N THR A 76 0.51 13.43 -9.45
CA THR A 76 0.47 14.90 -9.55
C THR A 76 0.69 15.55 -8.18
N LYS A 77 1.20 16.81 -8.13
CA LYS A 77 1.37 17.54 -6.85
C LYS A 77 0.07 17.61 -6.05
N LYS A 78 -1.06 17.86 -6.72
CA LYS A 78 -2.39 17.88 -6.09
C LYS A 78 -2.76 16.51 -5.52
N THR A 79 -2.50 15.45 -6.27
CA THR A 79 -2.76 14.07 -5.82
C THR A 79 -1.90 13.69 -4.61
N ARG A 80 -0.63 14.11 -4.54
CA ARG A 80 0.23 13.86 -3.36
C ARG A 80 -0.35 14.45 -2.09
N GLN A 81 -0.84 15.70 -2.16
CA GLN A 81 -1.50 16.33 -1.02
C GLN A 81 -2.78 15.56 -0.63
N ALA A 82 -3.61 15.20 -1.61
CA ALA A 82 -4.83 14.44 -1.33
C ALA A 82 -4.54 13.06 -0.73
N LEU A 83 -3.48 12.37 -1.16
CA LEU A 83 -3.05 11.09 -0.58
C LEU A 83 -2.54 11.25 0.84
N PHE A 84 -1.75 12.30 1.10
CA PHE A 84 -1.28 12.61 2.44
C PHE A 84 -2.44 12.92 3.40
N GLU A 85 -3.39 13.76 2.97
CA GLU A 85 -4.61 14.06 3.74
C GLU A 85 -5.48 12.82 3.96
N GLN A 86 -5.56 11.91 2.98
CA GLN A 86 -6.28 10.64 3.10
C GLN A 86 -5.57 9.62 3.99
N GLY A 87 -4.23 9.58 3.97
CA GLY A 87 -3.40 8.74 4.83
C GLY A 87 -3.42 9.20 6.29
N ILE A 88 -3.45 10.52 6.53
CA ILE A 88 -3.76 11.10 7.86
C ILE A 88 -5.22 10.87 8.24
N GLY A 89 -6.11 10.86 7.24
CA GLY A 89 -7.54 10.71 7.41
C GLY A 89 -7.89 9.42 8.14
N ILE A 90 -8.80 9.55 9.11
CA ILE A 90 -9.42 8.53 9.98
C ILE A 90 -9.89 7.25 9.25
N LYS A 91 -9.93 7.22 7.92
CA LYS A 91 -10.46 6.11 7.11
C LYS A 91 -9.57 4.87 7.02
N GLN A 92 -8.26 4.97 7.21
CA GLN A 92 -7.39 3.77 7.23
C GLN A 92 -6.68 3.54 8.54
N GLY A 93 -6.07 4.57 9.14
CA GLY A 93 -5.41 4.43 10.44
C GLY A 93 -4.24 3.43 10.46
N ILE A 94 -3.65 3.12 9.30
CA ILE A 94 -2.53 2.19 9.21
C ILE A 94 -1.22 2.96 9.40
N THR A 95 -0.66 2.82 10.60
CA THR A 95 0.65 3.35 10.95
C THR A 95 1.71 2.26 10.78
N PHE A 96 2.67 2.46 9.88
CA PHE A 96 3.81 1.55 9.71
C PHE A 96 4.80 1.64 10.87
N PHE A 97 4.98 2.85 11.41
CA PHE A 97 5.89 3.09 12.51
C PHE A 97 5.37 4.24 13.38
N LYS A 98 5.45 4.06 14.70
CA LYS A 98 5.14 5.09 15.67
C LYS A 98 6.23 5.16 16.73
N GLY A 99 6.99 6.24 16.72
CA GLY A 99 7.94 6.61 17.76
C GLY A 99 7.47 7.84 18.51
N GLU A 100 8.28 8.28 19.47
CA GLU A 100 8.00 9.48 20.28
C GLU A 100 7.93 10.76 19.43
N ASN A 101 8.77 10.86 18.39
CA ASN A 101 8.95 12.06 17.58
C ASN A 101 8.65 11.87 16.08
N LEU A 102 8.30 10.65 15.65
CA LEU A 102 8.07 10.32 14.25
C LEU A 102 6.96 9.27 14.11
N GLU A 103 6.00 9.56 13.25
CA GLU A 103 4.97 8.61 12.82
C GLU A 103 5.06 8.45 11.29
N VAL A 104 5.15 7.20 10.83
CA VAL A 104 5.15 6.85 9.41
C VAL A 104 3.81 6.22 9.08
N LEU A 105 3.04 6.90 8.25
CA LEU A 105 1.73 6.46 7.82
C LEU A 105 1.83 5.67 6.51
N ALA A 106 0.91 4.72 6.33
CA ALA A 106 0.74 4.05 5.05
C ALA A 106 -0.05 4.90 4.07
N ASP A 107 0.28 4.77 2.78
CA ASP A 107 -0.58 5.28 1.72
C ASP A 107 -1.91 4.51 1.69
N PRO A 108 -2.99 5.13 1.17
CA PRO A 108 -4.25 4.43 1.03
C PRO A 108 -4.13 3.09 0.28
N ILE A 109 -4.57 1.98 0.88
CA ILE A 109 -4.68 0.65 0.24
C ILE A 109 -5.26 0.73 -1.18
N GLU A 110 -6.35 1.48 -1.39
CA GLU A 110 -6.98 1.63 -2.71
C GLU A 110 -6.02 2.24 -3.74
N TRP A 111 -5.17 3.20 -3.33
CA TRP A 111 -4.15 3.81 -4.18
C TRP A 111 -3.00 2.84 -4.47
N ALA A 112 -2.55 2.10 -3.46
CA ALA A 112 -1.52 1.08 -3.63
C ALA A 112 -1.99 -0.01 -4.61
N LEU A 113 -3.22 -0.50 -4.44
CA LEU A 113 -3.87 -1.47 -5.32
C LEU A 113 -3.98 -0.94 -6.75
N GLU A 114 -4.51 0.27 -6.93
CA GLU A 114 -4.65 0.90 -8.25
C GLU A 114 -3.31 0.90 -9.00
N ARG A 115 -2.22 1.24 -8.32
CA ARG A 115 -0.88 1.29 -8.95
C ARG A 115 -0.38 -0.09 -9.31
N LYS A 116 -0.63 -1.12 -8.50
CA LYS A 116 -0.28 -2.50 -8.83
C LYS A 116 -1.07 -2.97 -10.05
N LEU A 117 -2.39 -2.74 -10.11
CA LEU A 117 -3.22 -3.10 -11.26
C LEU A 117 -2.75 -2.43 -12.55
N ARG A 118 -2.37 -1.15 -12.50
CA ARG A 118 -1.83 -0.42 -13.65
C ARG A 118 -0.46 -0.93 -14.08
N ARG A 119 0.41 -1.30 -13.13
CA ARG A 119 1.71 -1.92 -13.43
C ARG A 119 1.55 -3.29 -14.09
N ILE A 120 0.59 -4.10 -13.64
CA ILE A 120 0.27 -5.38 -14.27
C ILE A 120 -0.26 -5.14 -15.69
N HIS A 121 -1.17 -4.18 -15.86
CA HIS A 121 -1.78 -3.86 -17.16
C HIS A 121 -0.77 -3.31 -18.18
N ALA A 122 0.05 -2.33 -17.77
CA ALA A 122 0.90 -1.58 -18.68
C ALA A 122 2.19 -2.30 -19.08
N ALA A 123 2.55 -3.40 -18.42
CA ALA A 123 3.94 -3.86 -18.45
C ALA A 123 4.16 -5.26 -19.01
N ASN A 124 5.12 -5.31 -19.95
CA ASN A 124 5.94 -6.49 -20.24
C ASN A 124 7.10 -6.54 -19.23
N ARG A 125 6.78 -6.85 -17.95
CA ARG A 125 7.69 -6.66 -16.80
C ARG A 125 8.47 -7.90 -16.35
N GLY A 126 8.39 -8.98 -17.12
CA GLY A 126 8.99 -10.28 -16.76
C GLY A 126 8.57 -10.72 -15.37
N ARG A 127 9.52 -11.22 -14.57
CA ARG A 127 9.30 -11.72 -13.20
C ARG A 127 8.70 -10.70 -12.22
N LYS A 128 8.78 -9.38 -12.51
CA LYS A 128 8.21 -8.35 -11.64
C LYS A 128 6.67 -8.33 -11.65
N VAL A 129 6.04 -8.89 -12.69
CA VAL A 129 4.57 -9.04 -12.75
C VAL A 129 4.06 -9.96 -11.63
N GLU A 130 4.80 -11.03 -11.30
CA GLU A 130 4.39 -11.97 -10.24
C GLU A 130 4.36 -11.30 -8.86
N ILE A 131 5.33 -10.43 -8.60
CA ILE A 131 5.39 -9.61 -7.37
C ILE A 131 4.21 -8.64 -7.34
N ASP A 132 3.97 -7.90 -8.44
CA ASP A 132 2.85 -6.95 -8.49
C ASP A 132 1.48 -7.65 -8.35
N ILE A 133 1.32 -8.88 -8.88
CA ILE A 133 0.11 -9.71 -8.68
C ILE A 133 -0.01 -10.16 -7.23
N ALA A 134 1.08 -10.64 -6.61
CA ALA A 134 1.06 -11.09 -5.23
C ALA A 134 0.67 -9.97 -4.25
N ASP A 135 1.16 -8.75 -4.50
CA ASP A 135 0.77 -7.56 -3.73
C ASP A 135 -0.68 -7.16 -4.01
N ALA A 136 -1.10 -7.17 -5.27
CA ALA A 136 -2.48 -6.83 -5.64
C ALA A 136 -3.51 -7.74 -4.95
N ILE A 137 -3.28 -9.06 -4.92
CA ILE A 137 -4.20 -9.98 -4.25
C ILE A 137 -4.17 -9.85 -2.72
N ALA A 138 -3.06 -9.39 -2.14
CA ALA A 138 -3.00 -9.08 -0.70
C ALA A 138 -3.84 -7.83 -0.36
N PHE A 139 -3.71 -6.76 -1.15
CA PHE A 139 -4.53 -5.56 -0.98
C PHE A 139 -6.02 -5.84 -1.20
N LEU A 140 -6.35 -6.68 -2.19
CA LEU A 140 -7.72 -7.11 -2.42
C LEU A 140 -8.30 -7.86 -1.22
N LYS A 141 -7.52 -8.73 -0.56
CA LYS A 141 -7.99 -9.45 0.63
C LYS A 141 -8.33 -8.50 1.77
N LEU A 142 -7.45 -7.53 2.04
CA LEU A 142 -7.70 -6.50 3.05
C LEU A 142 -8.95 -5.67 2.75
N LEU A 143 -9.18 -5.32 1.48
CA LEU A 143 -10.38 -4.57 1.08
C LEU A 143 -11.66 -5.41 1.17
N GLU A 144 -11.59 -6.70 0.83
CA GLU A 144 -12.70 -7.65 0.99
C GLU A 144 -13.12 -7.77 2.45
N GLU A 145 -12.14 -8.00 3.34
CA GLU A 145 -12.35 -8.11 4.79
C GLU A 145 -12.96 -6.81 5.35
N ARG A 146 -12.39 -5.67 4.99
CA ARG A 146 -12.88 -4.35 5.39
C ARG A 146 -14.31 -4.07 4.92
N ASN A 147 -14.70 -4.58 3.75
CA ASN A 147 -16.02 -4.39 3.17
C ASN A 147 -17.01 -5.50 3.53
N ASN A 148 -16.56 -6.51 4.28
CA ASN A 148 -17.31 -7.70 4.67
C ASN A 148 -17.94 -8.43 3.45
N GLY A 149 -17.16 -8.59 2.37
CA GLY A 149 -17.55 -9.39 1.22
C GLY A 149 -16.93 -8.98 -0.12
N PRO A 150 -17.35 -9.64 -1.21
CA PRO A 150 -16.79 -9.45 -2.54
C PRO A 150 -16.87 -8.02 -3.05
N LEU A 151 -15.83 -7.60 -3.75
CA LEU A 151 -15.66 -6.26 -4.27
C LEU A 151 -16.35 -6.10 -5.62
N ASP A 152 -16.78 -4.87 -5.94
CA ASP A 152 -17.29 -4.55 -7.27
C ASP A 152 -16.13 -4.47 -8.27
N LEU A 153 -16.13 -5.35 -9.27
CA LEU A 153 -15.07 -5.42 -10.27
C LEU A 153 -14.87 -4.09 -10.99
N GLU A 154 -15.96 -3.44 -11.41
CA GLU A 154 -15.90 -2.23 -12.21
C GLU A 154 -15.46 -1.03 -11.37
N MET A 155 -15.87 -0.96 -10.11
CA MET A 155 -15.40 0.04 -9.16
C MET A 155 -13.89 -0.07 -8.96
N ILE A 156 -13.37 -1.27 -8.67
CA ILE A 156 -11.93 -1.50 -8.46
C ILE A 156 -11.15 -1.22 -9.75
N ARG A 157 -11.64 -1.70 -10.89
CA ARG A 157 -10.99 -1.52 -12.20
C ARG A 157 -10.90 -0.05 -12.61
N LYS A 158 -11.92 0.76 -12.30
CA LYS A 158 -12.02 2.17 -12.70
C LYS A 158 -11.44 3.16 -11.68
N MET A 159 -10.84 2.69 -10.57
CA MET A 159 -10.19 3.59 -9.61
C MET A 159 -9.15 4.49 -10.30
N ASN A 160 -9.21 5.79 -9.99
CA ASN A 160 -8.33 6.80 -10.59
C ASN A 160 -7.84 7.81 -9.56
N MET A 161 -7.40 7.32 -8.41
CA MET A 161 -6.77 8.09 -7.35
C MET A 161 -5.47 8.75 -7.84
N ASN A 162 -4.73 8.12 -8.77
CA ASN A 162 -3.48 8.72 -9.28
C ASN A 162 -3.70 9.87 -10.29
N GLY A 163 -4.89 9.97 -10.89
CA GLY A 163 -5.28 11.00 -11.86
C GLY A 163 -4.82 10.78 -13.31
N PHE A 164 -4.17 9.66 -13.64
CA PHE A 164 -3.62 9.41 -15.00
C PHE A 164 -4.60 8.74 -15.97
N GLY A 165 -5.74 8.25 -15.51
CA GLY A 165 -6.81 7.76 -16.39
C GLY A 165 -6.52 6.45 -17.15
N LEU A 166 -5.38 5.79 -16.92
CA LEU A 166 -5.09 4.45 -17.45
C LEU A 166 -5.90 3.35 -16.75
N ILE A 167 -6.98 2.91 -17.37
CA ILE A 167 -7.89 1.91 -16.81
C ILE A 167 -7.44 0.50 -17.26
N PRO A 168 -7.15 -0.44 -16.33
CA PRO A 168 -6.89 -1.84 -16.67
C PRO A 168 -8.05 -2.48 -17.45
N ASP A 169 -7.70 -3.36 -18.38
CA ASP A 169 -8.69 -4.14 -19.13
C ASP A 169 -9.23 -5.33 -18.31
N HIS A 170 -10.34 -5.91 -18.77
CA HIS A 170 -10.95 -7.07 -18.12
C HIS A 170 -10.03 -8.29 -18.07
N LYS A 171 -9.13 -8.45 -19.05
CA LYS A 171 -8.14 -9.53 -19.07
C LYS A 171 -7.18 -9.42 -17.89
N THR A 172 -6.69 -8.21 -17.60
CA THR A 172 -5.86 -7.93 -16.42
C THR A 172 -6.62 -8.27 -15.14
N MET A 173 -7.88 -7.87 -15.05
CA MET A 173 -8.72 -8.18 -13.87
C MET A 173 -8.95 -9.68 -13.68
N GLN A 174 -9.20 -10.42 -14.76
CA GLN A 174 -9.36 -11.88 -14.73
C GLN A 174 -8.07 -12.58 -14.30
N GLN A 175 -6.91 -12.10 -14.73
CA GLN A 175 -5.61 -12.64 -14.29
C GLN A 175 -5.42 -12.48 -12.78
N VAL A 176 -5.73 -11.29 -12.26
CA VAL A 176 -5.64 -11.02 -10.80
C VAL A 176 -6.68 -11.84 -10.03
N ALA A 177 -7.92 -11.92 -10.50
CA ALA A 177 -8.97 -12.75 -9.89
C ALA A 177 -8.60 -14.24 -9.89
N GLY A 178 -8.00 -14.74 -10.97
CA GLY A 178 -7.52 -16.12 -11.06
C GLY A 178 -6.41 -16.41 -10.03
N ALA A 179 -5.46 -15.49 -9.87
CA ALA A 179 -4.43 -15.60 -8.84
C ALA A 179 -5.00 -15.55 -7.42
N TYR A 180 -6.00 -14.68 -7.20
CA TYR A 180 -6.71 -14.59 -5.93
C TYR A 180 -7.40 -15.91 -5.58
N ARG A 181 -8.22 -16.44 -6.49
CA ARG A 181 -8.92 -17.72 -6.35
C ARG A 181 -7.94 -18.86 -6.11
N HIS A 182 -6.80 -18.86 -6.80
CA HIS A 182 -5.78 -19.89 -6.59
C HIS A 182 -5.24 -19.87 -5.15
N LYS A 183 -4.97 -18.69 -4.60
CA LYS A 183 -4.40 -18.51 -3.25
C LYS A 183 -5.42 -18.72 -2.14
N TYR A 184 -6.58 -18.07 -2.22
CA TYR A 184 -7.58 -18.02 -1.13
C TYR A 184 -8.75 -18.98 -1.31
N LYS A 185 -8.90 -19.62 -2.48
CA LYS A 185 -10.02 -20.51 -2.82
C LYS A 185 -11.40 -19.83 -2.80
N GLU A 186 -11.42 -18.52 -2.99
CA GLU A 186 -12.60 -17.65 -2.93
C GLU A 186 -12.72 -16.79 -4.21
N GLU A 187 -13.90 -16.24 -4.47
CA GLU A 187 -14.12 -15.23 -5.52
C GLU A 187 -14.01 -13.83 -4.92
N ILE A 188 -13.11 -13.00 -5.46
CA ILE A 188 -12.90 -11.63 -4.97
C ILE A 188 -13.93 -10.64 -5.53
N PHE A 189 -14.51 -10.91 -6.69
CA PHE A 189 -15.40 -9.97 -7.37
C PHE A 189 -16.83 -10.50 -7.50
N LYS A 190 -17.79 -9.60 -7.34
CA LYS A 190 -19.21 -9.80 -7.68
C LYS A 190 -19.55 -9.34 -9.10
#